data_AF-A0AAE4B422-F1
#
_entry.id   AF-A0AAE4B422-F1
#
_cell.length_a   1.000
_cell.length_b   1.000
_cell.length_c   1.000
_cell.angle_alpha   90.00
_cell.angle_beta   90.00
_cell.angle_gamma   90.00
#
_symmetry.space_group_name_H-M   'P 1'
#
loop_
_entity.id
_entity.type
_entity.pdbx_description
1 polymer ?
#
loop_
_entity_poly.entity_id
_entity_poly.type
_entity_poly.pdbx_seq_one_letter_code
_entity_poly.pdbx_strand_id
1 'polypeptide(L)'
;MPKAKRSAEKPAETHAIHLSEHSRYQIKSGRLSGEYVARAFPKPPTNARGMIAEARGATEEAAIAALHDLIDAREVRRADDRRADPTTGVAVPSTDEFVEAVAQVALSRPQRAMLTALALADDEGLSAVRVASAAGYKSNASANRALASAGLLIASYLSLEVTPDAAASAHDGILFLGYRGRQRNDEDPGNWILHAELREAVRSAG
;
A
#
# COMPACT_ATOMS: atom_id res chain seq x y z
N MET A 1 -16.75 -69.21 -17.35
CA MET A 1 -16.08 -68.38 -16.32
C MET A 1 -16.05 -66.93 -16.80
N PRO A 2 -16.80 -66.01 -16.18
CA PRO A 2 -16.86 -64.61 -16.60
C PRO A 2 -15.66 -63.83 -16.06
N LYS A 3 -15.01 -63.05 -16.94
CA LYS A 3 -13.90 -62.15 -16.60
C LYS A 3 -14.42 -60.91 -15.85
N ALA A 4 -13.80 -60.62 -14.71
CA ALA A 4 -14.10 -59.46 -13.88
C ALA A 4 -13.83 -58.14 -14.65
N LYS A 5 -14.82 -57.24 -14.64
CA LYS A 5 -14.68 -55.85 -15.09
C LYS A 5 -13.86 -55.08 -14.05
N ARG A 6 -12.69 -54.56 -14.45
CA ARG A 6 -11.99 -53.48 -13.74
C ARG A 6 -12.88 -52.24 -13.75
N SER A 7 -13.29 -51.78 -12.59
CA SER A 7 -13.85 -50.44 -12.37
C SER A 7 -12.79 -49.41 -12.73
N ALA A 8 -13.06 -48.61 -13.76
CA ALA A 8 -12.27 -47.45 -14.11
C ALA A 8 -12.38 -46.41 -12.98
N GLU A 9 -11.24 -46.03 -12.40
CA GLU A 9 -11.13 -44.87 -11.52
C GLU A 9 -11.64 -43.62 -12.27
N LYS A 10 -12.54 -42.89 -11.62
CA LYS A 10 -12.97 -41.56 -12.09
C LYS A 10 -11.75 -40.62 -12.15
N PRO A 11 -11.64 -39.75 -13.15
CA PRO A 11 -10.59 -38.73 -13.18
C PRO A 11 -10.71 -37.83 -11.96
N ALA A 12 -9.58 -37.54 -11.31
CA ALA A 12 -9.50 -36.55 -10.24
C ALA A 12 -10.08 -35.22 -10.74
N GLU A 13 -11.11 -34.73 -10.05
CA GLU A 13 -11.70 -33.41 -10.28
C GLU A 13 -10.57 -32.38 -10.15
N THR A 14 -10.23 -31.73 -11.26
CA THR A 14 -9.43 -30.49 -11.24
C THR A 14 -10.14 -29.52 -10.32
N HIS A 15 -9.59 -29.31 -9.12
CA HIS A 15 -10.12 -28.35 -8.16
C HIS A 15 -10.12 -26.96 -8.80
N ALA A 16 -11.29 -26.51 -9.24
CA ALA A 16 -11.46 -25.21 -9.85
C ALA A 16 -11.06 -24.14 -8.83
N ILE A 17 -10.11 -23.29 -9.20
CA ILE A 17 -9.73 -22.14 -8.37
C ILE A 17 -10.82 -21.10 -8.55
N HIS A 18 -11.49 -20.71 -7.47
CA HIS A 18 -12.42 -19.59 -7.51
C HIS A 18 -11.66 -18.28 -7.32
N LEU A 19 -12.02 -17.28 -8.13
CA LEU A 19 -11.41 -15.96 -8.12
C LEU A 19 -12.48 -14.95 -7.73
N SER A 20 -12.29 -14.29 -6.59
CA SER A 20 -13.17 -13.23 -6.11
C SER A 20 -12.34 -12.01 -5.68
N GLU A 21 -13.00 -10.97 -5.20
CA GLU A 21 -12.36 -9.73 -4.75
C GLU A 21 -12.91 -9.34 -3.39
N HIS A 22 -12.03 -8.84 -2.52
CA HIS A 22 -12.43 -8.26 -1.23
C HIS A 22 -11.54 -7.07 -0.91
N SER A 23 -12.15 -5.93 -0.61
CA SER A 23 -11.45 -4.65 -0.45
C SER A 23 -10.51 -4.38 -1.65
N ARG A 24 -9.24 -4.07 -1.40
CA ARG A 24 -8.19 -3.84 -2.40
C ARG A 24 -7.42 -5.10 -2.81
N TYR A 25 -7.88 -6.28 -2.41
CA TYR A 25 -7.21 -7.55 -2.67
C TYR A 25 -8.02 -8.45 -3.60
N GLN A 26 -7.29 -9.20 -4.44
CA GLN A 26 -7.83 -10.31 -5.21
C GLN A 26 -7.74 -11.58 -4.35
N ILE A 27 -8.84 -12.31 -4.26
CA ILE A 27 -8.94 -13.54 -3.48
C ILE A 27 -8.90 -14.72 -4.43
N LYS A 28 -8.08 -15.71 -4.11
CA LYS A 28 -8.02 -17.01 -4.77
C LYS A 28 -8.32 -18.10 -3.75
N SER A 29 -9.32 -18.93 -4.01
CA SER A 29 -9.66 -20.07 -3.16
C SER A 29 -9.60 -21.37 -3.93
N GLY A 30 -9.40 -22.45 -3.19
CA GLY A 30 -9.36 -23.80 -3.72
C GLY A 30 -8.97 -24.80 -2.66
N ARG A 31 -8.75 -26.04 -3.08
CA ARG A 31 -8.39 -27.13 -2.17
C ARG A 31 -6.88 -27.34 -2.16
N LEU A 32 -6.28 -27.34 -0.97
CA LEU A 32 -4.85 -27.61 -0.76
C LEU A 32 -4.69 -28.68 0.32
N SER A 33 -4.05 -29.80 -0.02
CA SER A 33 -3.79 -30.90 0.92
C SER A 33 -5.04 -31.43 1.65
N GLY A 34 -6.21 -31.38 1.00
CA GLY A 34 -7.48 -31.88 1.55
C GLY A 34 -8.35 -30.83 2.23
N GLU A 35 -7.80 -29.67 2.61
CA GLU A 35 -8.49 -28.53 3.23
C GLU A 35 -8.85 -27.45 2.20
N TYR A 36 -9.92 -26.70 2.45
CA TYR A 36 -10.22 -25.50 1.67
C TYR A 36 -9.42 -24.32 2.20
N VAL A 37 -8.76 -23.62 1.28
CA VAL A 37 -7.88 -22.50 1.58
C VAL A 37 -8.25 -21.31 0.70
N ALA A 38 -8.34 -20.13 1.28
CA ALA A 38 -8.46 -18.86 0.58
C ALA A 38 -7.21 -18.02 0.81
N ARG A 39 -6.72 -17.34 -0.22
CA ARG A 39 -5.51 -16.49 -0.18
C ARG A 39 -5.78 -15.14 -0.81
N ALA A 40 -5.32 -14.09 -0.15
CA ALA A 40 -5.40 -12.72 -0.62
C ALA A 40 -4.10 -12.30 -1.32
N PHE A 41 -4.24 -11.66 -2.47
CA PHE A 41 -3.15 -11.11 -3.27
C PHE A 41 -3.43 -9.65 -3.64
N PRO A 42 -2.41 -8.83 -3.90
CA PRO A 42 -2.60 -7.49 -4.44
C PRO A 42 -3.33 -7.51 -5.79
N LYS A 43 -4.27 -6.57 -6.01
CA LYS A 43 -4.93 -6.39 -7.31
C LYS A 43 -3.98 -5.71 -8.32
N PRO A 44 -3.91 -6.17 -9.59
CA PRO A 44 -3.25 -5.42 -10.65
C PRO A 44 -3.91 -4.04 -10.87
N PRO A 45 -3.17 -3.00 -11.33
CA PRO A 45 -1.74 -2.99 -11.65
C PRO A 45 -0.87 -2.76 -10.41
N THR A 46 -0.11 -3.80 -10.02
CA THR A 46 0.86 -3.77 -8.91
C THR A 46 2.18 -4.40 -9.35
N ASN A 47 3.29 -3.92 -8.79
CA ASN A 47 4.60 -4.49 -9.02
C ASN A 47 4.91 -5.69 -8.14
N ALA A 48 4.20 -5.85 -7.02
CA ALA A 48 4.54 -6.89 -6.06
C ALA A 48 3.81 -8.20 -6.36
N ARG A 49 4.53 -9.29 -6.15
CA ARG A 49 4.00 -10.65 -6.14
C ARG A 49 4.14 -11.16 -4.70
N GLY A 50 3.04 -11.26 -3.98
CA GLY A 50 3.07 -11.68 -2.59
C GLY A 50 1.68 -12.02 -2.06
N MET A 51 1.61 -13.00 -1.17
CA MET A 51 0.40 -13.33 -0.43
C MET A 51 0.26 -12.37 0.75
N ILE A 52 -0.91 -11.76 0.91
CA ILE A 52 -1.21 -10.81 1.99
C ILE A 52 -1.72 -11.52 3.23
N ALA A 53 -2.62 -12.49 3.01
CA ALA A 53 -3.23 -13.28 4.07
C ALA A 53 -3.71 -14.62 3.50
N GLU A 54 -3.85 -15.60 4.40
CA GLU A 54 -4.43 -16.92 4.13
C GLU A 54 -5.43 -17.25 5.23
N ALA A 55 -6.54 -17.88 4.88
CA ALA A 55 -7.45 -18.50 5.83
C ALA A 55 -7.88 -19.88 5.33
N ARG A 56 -8.33 -20.73 6.25
CA ARG A 56 -8.76 -22.10 5.97
C ARG A 56 -10.18 -22.33 6.47
N GLY A 57 -10.89 -23.26 5.84
CA GLY A 57 -12.27 -23.57 6.17
C GLY A 57 -12.64 -25.02 5.88
N ALA A 58 -13.74 -25.47 6.50
CA ALA A 58 -14.33 -26.77 6.22
C ALA A 58 -14.98 -26.83 4.82
N THR A 59 -15.39 -25.67 4.29
CA THR A 59 -15.85 -25.48 2.91
C THR A 59 -15.08 -24.32 2.26
N GLU A 60 -15.20 -24.18 0.94
CA GLU A 60 -14.59 -23.07 0.21
C GLU A 60 -15.15 -21.72 0.69
N GLU A 61 -16.46 -21.64 0.86
CA GLU A 61 -17.17 -20.44 1.33
C GLU A 61 -16.75 -20.07 2.75
N ALA A 62 -16.57 -21.06 3.63
CA ALA A 62 -16.10 -20.83 4.99
C ALA A 62 -14.64 -20.30 5.00
N ALA A 63 -13.79 -20.79 4.10
CA ALA A 63 -12.42 -20.29 3.97
C ALA A 63 -12.40 -18.83 3.45
N ILE A 64 -13.24 -18.50 2.47
CA ILE A 64 -13.38 -17.14 1.92
C ILE A 64 -13.91 -16.19 3.00
N ALA A 65 -14.98 -16.56 3.70
CA ALA A 65 -15.56 -15.73 4.77
C ALA A 65 -14.55 -15.46 5.89
N ALA A 66 -13.84 -16.49 6.36
CA ALA A 66 -12.80 -16.33 7.36
C ALA A 66 -11.65 -15.40 6.89
N LEU A 67 -11.32 -15.44 5.59
CA LEU A 67 -10.33 -14.54 5.02
C LEU A 67 -10.83 -13.09 4.96
N HIS A 68 -12.10 -12.87 4.63
CA HIS A 68 -12.70 -11.54 4.63
C HIS A 68 -12.68 -10.93 6.03
N ASP A 69 -13.12 -11.69 7.04
CA ASP A 69 -13.11 -11.26 8.44
C ASP A 69 -11.68 -10.93 8.92
N LEU A 70 -10.69 -11.73 8.53
CA LEU A 70 -9.29 -11.48 8.86
C LEU A 70 -8.78 -10.17 8.24
N ILE A 71 -9.11 -9.92 6.97
CA ILE A 71 -8.75 -8.69 6.28
C ILE A 71 -9.44 -7.50 6.96
N ASP A 72 -10.74 -7.55 7.16
CA ASP A 72 -11.50 -6.43 7.73
C ASP A 72 -11.03 -6.11 9.15
N ALA A 73 -10.81 -7.12 9.98
CA ALA A 73 -10.27 -6.93 11.32
C ALA A 73 -8.85 -6.33 11.30
N ARG A 74 -8.03 -6.68 10.31
CA ARG A 74 -6.70 -6.08 10.12
C ARG A 74 -6.80 -4.61 9.70
N GLU A 75 -7.72 -4.29 8.79
CA GLU A 75 -7.93 -2.92 8.31
C GLU A 75 -8.47 -2.00 9.42
N VAL A 76 -9.43 -2.48 10.21
CA VAL A 76 -9.95 -1.74 11.38
C VAL A 76 -8.83 -1.46 12.38
N ARG A 77 -8.08 -2.50 12.80
CA ARG A 77 -6.96 -2.31 13.74
C ARG A 77 -5.94 -1.29 13.22
N ARG A 78 -5.56 -1.40 11.95
CA ARG A 78 -4.63 -0.44 11.32
C ARG A 78 -5.18 0.98 11.35
N ALA A 79 -6.44 1.16 10.99
CA ALA A 79 -7.07 2.48 11.02
C ALA A 79 -7.09 3.07 12.44
N ASP A 80 -7.41 2.26 13.45
CA ASP A 80 -7.47 2.66 14.86
C ASP A 80 -6.08 2.99 15.45
N ASP A 81 -5.04 2.27 15.00
CA ASP A 81 -3.65 2.43 15.48
C ASP A 81 -2.92 3.63 14.84
N ARG A 82 -3.49 4.25 13.79
CA ARG A 82 -2.88 5.42 13.14
C ARG A 82 -2.88 6.62 14.08
N ARG A 83 -1.70 7.21 14.28
CA ARG A 83 -1.61 8.51 14.97
C ARG A 83 -2.10 9.64 14.05
N ALA A 84 -2.64 10.70 14.64
CA ALA A 84 -2.85 11.94 13.90
C ALA A 84 -1.51 12.69 13.74
N ASP A 85 -1.25 13.24 12.57
CA ASP A 85 -0.17 14.20 12.39
C ASP A 85 -0.54 15.51 13.12
N PRO A 86 0.33 16.03 14.00
CA PRO A 86 0.01 17.23 14.79
C PRO A 86 -0.07 18.51 13.94
N THR A 87 0.49 18.51 12.72
CA THR A 87 0.52 19.68 11.84
C THR A 87 -0.66 19.66 10.87
N THR A 88 -0.94 18.50 10.27
CA THR A 88 -1.94 18.36 9.20
C THR A 88 -3.23 17.71 9.65
N GLY A 89 -3.26 17.05 10.83
CA GLY A 89 -4.40 16.27 11.32
C GLY A 89 -4.62 14.95 10.58
N VAL A 90 -3.83 14.64 9.56
CA VAL A 90 -3.97 13.42 8.75
C VAL A 90 -3.61 12.20 9.61
N ALA A 91 -4.41 11.14 9.50
CA ALA A 91 -4.08 9.85 10.10
C ALA A 91 -2.85 9.25 9.39
N VAL A 92 -1.73 9.17 10.09
CA VAL A 92 -0.44 8.71 9.56
C VAL A 92 -0.39 7.18 9.63
N PRO A 93 -0.28 6.47 8.50
CA PRO A 93 -0.05 5.04 8.46
C PRO A 93 1.18 4.60 9.25
N SER A 94 1.13 3.39 9.79
CA SER A 94 2.28 2.73 10.40
C SER A 94 3.40 2.44 9.38
N THR A 95 4.61 2.17 9.87
CA THR A 95 5.75 1.76 9.03
C THR A 95 5.37 0.54 8.16
N ASP A 96 4.71 -0.47 8.72
CA ASP A 96 4.31 -1.68 8.00
C ASP A 96 3.30 -1.40 6.88
N GLU A 97 2.36 -0.47 7.09
CA GLU A 97 1.44 -0.03 6.04
C GLU A 97 2.18 0.69 4.91
N PHE A 98 3.13 1.57 5.24
CA PHE A 98 3.94 2.23 4.22
C PHE A 98 4.87 1.27 3.49
N VAL A 99 5.46 0.27 4.16
CA VAL A 99 6.26 -0.78 3.52
C VAL A 99 5.40 -1.53 2.51
N GLU A 100 4.20 -1.95 2.91
CA GLU A 100 3.23 -2.59 2.02
C GLU A 100 2.90 -1.66 0.84
N ALA A 101 2.54 -0.40 1.08
CA ALA A 101 2.16 0.53 0.02
C ALA A 101 3.29 0.82 -0.98
N VAL A 102 4.52 1.09 -0.52
CA VAL A 102 5.67 1.42 -1.37
C VAL A 102 6.08 0.24 -2.26
N ALA A 103 5.89 -0.99 -1.78
CA ALA A 103 6.14 -2.21 -2.55
C ALA A 103 5.08 -2.42 -3.65
N GLN A 104 3.83 -2.04 -3.38
CA GLN A 104 2.67 -2.35 -4.22
C GLN A 104 2.40 -1.28 -5.27
N VAL A 105 2.53 -0.01 -4.88
CA VAL A 105 2.26 1.12 -5.76
C VAL A 105 3.27 1.22 -6.89
N ALA A 106 2.76 1.47 -8.10
CA ALA A 106 3.57 1.73 -9.28
C ALA A 106 4.20 3.13 -9.28
N LEU A 107 5.19 3.35 -8.39
CA LEU A 107 5.96 4.59 -8.36
C LEU A 107 6.96 4.63 -9.52
N SER A 108 6.95 5.73 -10.27
CA SER A 108 7.94 6.01 -11.30
C SER A 108 9.34 6.20 -10.71
N ARG A 109 10.39 6.05 -11.54
CA ARG A 109 11.78 6.25 -11.11
C ARG A 109 12.02 7.64 -10.48
N PRO A 110 11.52 8.76 -11.06
CA PRO A 110 11.63 10.07 -10.43
C PRO A 110 10.93 10.15 -9.05
N GLN A 111 9.74 9.55 -8.91
CA GLN A 111 9.03 9.53 -7.62
C GLN A 111 9.80 8.77 -6.55
N ARG A 112 10.32 7.57 -6.89
CA ARG A 112 11.17 6.79 -5.99
C ARG A 112 12.42 7.57 -5.59
N ALA A 113 13.09 8.23 -6.55
CA ALA A 113 14.27 9.04 -6.27
C ALA A 113 13.99 10.20 -5.30
N MET A 114 12.85 10.90 -5.44
CA MET A 114 12.46 11.95 -4.48
C MET A 114 12.20 11.37 -3.08
N LEU A 115 11.46 10.27 -2.99
CA LEU A 115 11.17 9.62 -1.70
C LEU A 115 12.45 9.13 -1.02
N THR A 116 13.36 8.49 -1.76
CA THR A 116 14.66 8.07 -1.23
C THR A 116 15.49 9.25 -0.75
N ALA A 117 15.58 10.33 -1.54
CA ALA A 117 16.35 11.51 -1.15
C ALA A 117 15.78 12.19 0.11
N LEU A 118 14.46 12.32 0.19
CA LEU A 118 13.78 12.84 1.37
C LEU A 118 13.97 11.92 2.58
N ALA A 119 13.90 10.60 2.38
CA ALA A 119 14.11 9.64 3.44
C ALA A 119 15.55 9.69 3.99
N LEU A 120 16.55 9.92 3.13
CA LEU A 120 17.95 10.09 3.55
C LEU A 120 18.22 11.43 4.25
N ALA A 121 17.43 12.47 3.97
CA ALA A 121 17.57 13.78 4.60
C ALA A 121 17.03 13.85 6.03
N ASP A 122 16.37 12.78 6.50
CA ASP A 122 15.90 12.64 7.87
C ASP A 122 15.02 13.85 8.31
N ASP A 123 15.11 14.28 9.57
CA ASP A 123 14.38 15.42 10.10
C ASP A 123 14.85 16.78 9.55
N GLU A 124 16.01 16.86 8.89
CA GLU A 124 16.42 18.10 8.21
C GLU A 124 15.58 18.37 6.96
N GLY A 125 15.11 17.30 6.31
CA GLY A 125 14.32 17.37 5.09
C GLY A 125 15.08 18.00 3.90
N LEU A 126 14.36 18.26 2.81
CA LEU A 126 14.91 18.88 1.61
C LEU A 126 14.12 20.10 1.17
N SER A 127 14.83 21.14 0.72
CA SER A 127 14.19 22.26 0.03
C SER A 127 13.57 21.80 -1.30
N ALA A 128 12.60 22.55 -1.82
CA ALA A 128 11.92 22.21 -3.08
C ALA A 128 12.89 22.02 -4.25
N VAL A 129 13.96 22.83 -4.29
CA VAL A 129 15.02 22.74 -5.30
C VAL A 129 15.81 21.43 -5.18
N ARG A 130 16.16 21.01 -3.95
CA ARG A 130 16.88 19.75 -3.72
C ARG A 130 16.02 18.53 -4.03
N VAL A 131 14.72 18.57 -3.70
CA VAL A 131 13.75 17.54 -4.11
C VAL A 131 13.67 17.43 -5.64
N ALA A 132 13.53 18.55 -6.35
CA ALA A 132 13.48 18.56 -7.80
C ALA A 132 14.77 18.01 -8.44
N SER A 133 15.92 18.42 -7.92
CA SER A 133 17.24 17.99 -8.39
C SER A 133 17.46 16.48 -8.20
N ALA A 134 17.02 15.90 -7.08
CA ALA A 134 17.15 14.47 -6.80
C ALA A 134 16.48 13.57 -7.85
N ALA A 135 15.45 14.09 -8.53
CA ALA A 135 14.70 13.38 -9.56
C ALA A 135 14.90 13.92 -10.98
N GLY A 136 15.86 14.83 -11.17
CA GLY A 136 16.21 15.39 -12.49
C GLY A 136 15.18 16.36 -13.07
N TYR A 137 14.27 16.91 -12.25
CA TYR A 137 13.31 17.90 -12.70
C TYR A 137 13.96 19.29 -12.83
N LYS A 138 13.67 19.98 -13.93
CA LYS A 138 14.10 21.38 -14.17
C LYS A 138 13.26 22.42 -13.43
N SER A 139 12.10 22.03 -12.90
CA SER A 139 11.19 22.95 -12.21
C SER A 139 10.63 22.34 -10.93
N ASN A 140 10.54 23.17 -9.90
CA ASN A 140 9.93 22.81 -8.62
C ASN A 140 8.45 22.42 -8.78
N ALA A 141 7.74 23.09 -9.69
CA ALA A 141 6.33 22.79 -9.97
C ALA A 141 6.12 21.36 -10.50
N SER A 142 6.98 20.89 -11.40
CA SER A 142 6.88 19.52 -11.92
C SER A 142 7.27 18.48 -10.88
N ALA A 143 8.30 18.75 -10.07
CA ALA A 143 8.69 17.88 -8.97
C ALA A 143 7.57 17.77 -7.92
N ASN A 144 6.98 18.89 -7.51
CA ASN A 144 5.86 18.92 -6.57
C ASN A 144 4.66 18.14 -7.09
N ARG A 145 4.29 18.26 -8.37
CA ARG A 145 3.20 17.46 -8.96
C ARG A 145 3.50 15.96 -8.94
N ALA A 146 4.73 15.58 -9.27
CA ALA A 146 5.14 14.18 -9.25
C ALA A 146 5.13 13.61 -7.82
N LEU A 147 5.57 14.39 -6.84
CA LEU A 147 5.55 14.02 -5.42
C LEU A 147 4.11 13.92 -4.88
N ALA A 148 3.26 14.90 -5.20
CA ALA A 148 1.84 14.87 -4.86
C ALA A 148 1.15 13.63 -5.47
N SER A 149 1.45 13.31 -6.73
CA SER A 149 0.95 12.11 -7.37
C SER A 149 1.41 10.83 -6.67
N ALA A 150 2.65 10.77 -6.17
CA ALA A 150 3.12 9.62 -5.39
C ALA A 150 2.31 9.46 -4.09
N GLY A 151 2.05 10.56 -3.40
CA GLY A 151 1.23 10.57 -2.19
C GLY A 151 -0.22 10.15 -2.44
N LEU A 152 -0.84 10.61 -3.52
CA LEU A 152 -2.19 10.17 -3.90
C LEU A 152 -2.25 8.67 -4.22
N LEU A 153 -1.22 8.12 -4.87
CA LEU A 153 -1.18 6.69 -5.15
C LEU A 153 -1.06 5.86 -3.86
N ILE A 154 -0.23 6.30 -2.92
CA ILE A 154 -0.09 5.65 -1.60
C ILE A 154 -1.39 5.79 -0.80
N ALA A 155 -1.97 6.98 -0.76
CA ALA A 155 -3.22 7.24 -0.06
C ALA A 155 -4.38 6.42 -0.63
N SER A 156 -4.49 6.35 -1.95
CA SER A 156 -5.50 5.51 -2.62
C SER A 156 -5.31 4.03 -2.30
N TYR A 157 -4.07 3.54 -2.29
CA TYR A 157 -3.77 2.16 -1.91
C TYR A 157 -4.17 1.85 -0.47
N LEU A 158 -3.87 2.75 0.47
CA LEU A 158 -4.16 2.59 1.90
C LEU A 158 -5.57 3.03 2.32
N SER A 159 -6.39 3.46 1.35
CA SER A 159 -7.73 4.02 1.58
C SER A 159 -7.72 5.15 2.61
N LEU A 160 -6.76 6.08 2.49
CA LEU A 160 -6.67 7.26 3.35
C LEU A 160 -7.63 8.34 2.87
N GLU A 161 -8.35 8.93 3.80
CA GLU A 161 -9.25 10.07 3.55
C GLU A 161 -8.60 11.36 4.04
N VAL A 162 -8.77 12.45 3.28
CA VAL A 162 -8.46 13.80 3.76
C VAL A 162 -9.69 14.27 4.53
N THR A 163 -9.52 14.68 5.79
CA THR A 163 -10.60 15.36 6.51
C THR A 163 -10.96 16.67 5.79
N PRO A 164 -12.24 16.94 5.50
CA PRO A 164 -12.65 18.05 4.62
C PRO A 164 -12.21 19.45 5.07
N ASP A 165 -11.88 19.66 6.35
CA ASP A 165 -11.33 20.94 6.84
C ASP A 165 -9.90 21.25 6.37
N ALA A 166 -9.18 20.27 5.80
CA ALA A 166 -7.84 20.45 5.22
C ALA A 166 -7.87 20.74 3.71
N ALA A 167 -9.05 20.73 3.08
CA ALA A 167 -9.22 20.79 1.63
C ALA A 167 -9.25 22.22 1.09
N ALA A 168 -8.10 22.75 0.65
CA ALA A 168 -8.10 23.99 -0.12
C ALA A 168 -7.00 24.12 -1.18
N SER A 169 -6.13 23.14 -1.45
CA SER A 169 -5.19 23.32 -2.56
C SER A 169 -4.75 22.01 -3.23
N ALA A 170 -4.41 22.08 -4.51
CA ALA A 170 -3.92 20.98 -5.35
C ALA A 170 -2.60 20.30 -4.88
N HIS A 171 -2.18 20.52 -3.62
CA HIS A 171 -1.03 19.92 -2.93
C HIS A 171 -1.42 18.80 -1.95
N ASP A 172 -2.70 18.43 -1.86
CA ASP A 172 -3.24 17.47 -0.88
C ASP A 172 -2.50 16.13 -0.84
N GLY A 173 -2.02 15.64 -1.99
CA GLY A 173 -1.27 14.39 -2.07
C GLY A 173 0.00 14.37 -1.23
N ILE A 174 0.70 15.50 -1.10
CA ILE A 174 1.98 15.55 -0.36
C ILE A 174 1.73 15.44 1.16
N LEU A 175 0.55 15.83 1.65
CA LEU A 175 0.19 15.76 3.07
C LEU A 175 0.18 14.33 3.61
N PHE A 176 -0.05 13.33 2.75
CA PHE A 176 0.03 11.91 3.11
C PHE A 176 1.47 11.39 3.22
N LEU A 177 2.44 12.14 2.70
CA LEU A 177 3.85 11.77 2.70
C LEU A 177 4.61 12.41 3.86
N GLY A 178 4.19 13.61 4.28
CA GLY A 178 4.87 14.36 5.31
C GLY A 178 4.43 15.81 5.39
N TYR A 179 5.29 16.64 5.97
CA TYR A 179 5.00 18.02 6.34
C TYR A 179 6.16 18.96 5.99
N ARG A 180 5.91 20.27 6.10
CA ARG A 180 6.96 21.29 5.99
C ARG A 180 7.58 21.53 7.35
N GLY A 181 8.91 21.49 7.40
CA GLY A 181 9.68 21.93 8.56
C GLY A 181 9.48 23.42 8.84
N ARG A 182 9.93 23.84 10.02
CA ARG A 182 9.74 25.21 10.50
C ARG A 182 10.29 26.23 9.50
N GLN A 183 9.44 27.17 9.10
CA GLN A 183 9.85 28.29 8.23
C GLN A 183 10.90 29.14 8.94
N ARG A 184 11.98 29.50 8.22
CA ARG A 184 13.02 30.39 8.74
C ARG A 184 12.65 31.87 8.57
N ASN A 185 11.80 32.18 7.59
CA ASN A 185 11.23 33.49 7.28
C ASN A 185 10.01 33.33 6.35
N ASP A 186 9.27 34.40 6.11
CA ASP A 186 8.04 34.41 5.29
C ASP A 186 8.29 34.07 3.79
N GLU A 187 9.54 34.09 3.33
CA GLU A 187 9.92 33.80 1.94
C GLU A 187 10.34 32.34 1.70
N ASP A 188 10.72 31.59 2.74
CA ASP A 188 11.11 30.17 2.63
C ASP A 188 9.98 29.27 3.16
N PRO A 189 9.30 28.51 2.30
CA PRO A 189 8.24 27.59 2.72
C PRO A 189 8.72 26.44 3.62
N GLY A 190 10.03 26.34 3.89
CA GLY A 190 10.65 25.34 4.74
C GLY A 190 11.00 24.06 3.98
N ASN A 191 11.77 23.18 4.59
CA ASN A 191 12.12 21.90 3.99
C ASN A 191 10.95 20.92 4.02
N TRP A 192 10.78 20.11 2.98
CA TRP A 192 9.90 18.94 3.01
C TRP A 192 10.54 17.84 3.85
N ILE A 193 9.77 17.32 4.80
CA ILE A 193 10.17 16.23 5.70
C ILE A 193 9.12 15.12 5.57
N LEU A 194 9.55 13.88 5.36
CA LEU A 194 8.63 12.73 5.37
C LEU A 194 8.22 12.40 6.81
N HIS A 195 7.02 11.86 6.97
CA HIS A 195 6.65 11.15 8.20
C HIS A 195 7.71 10.08 8.52
N ALA A 196 8.01 9.89 9.81
CA ALA A 196 9.06 8.98 10.25
C ALA A 196 8.80 7.54 9.78
N GLU A 197 7.53 7.13 9.78
CA GLU A 197 7.04 5.83 9.35
C GLU A 197 7.31 5.58 7.86
N LEU A 198 7.02 6.57 7.00
CA LEU A 198 7.32 6.48 5.58
C LEU A 198 8.82 6.54 5.30
N ARG A 199 9.58 7.34 6.06
CA ARG A 199 11.04 7.41 5.96
C ARG A 199 11.66 6.03 6.23
N GLU A 200 11.25 5.38 7.30
CA GLU A 200 11.68 4.03 7.64
C GLU A 200 11.29 3.02 6.55
N ALA A 201 10.04 3.06 6.09
CA ALA A 201 9.57 2.18 5.04
C ALA A 201 10.37 2.30 3.73
N VAL A 202 10.69 3.52 3.31
CA VAL A 202 11.49 3.77 2.09
C VAL A 202 12.94 3.28 2.26
N ARG A 203 13.53 3.43 3.44
CA ARG A 203 14.90 2.94 3.74
C ARG A 203 14.97 1.42 3.73
N SER A 204 13.94 0.75 4.25
CA SER A 204 13.86 -0.72 4.31
C SER A 204 13.56 -1.37 2.96
N ALA A 205 13.00 -0.62 2.01
CA ALA A 205 12.69 -1.08 0.65
C ALA A 205 13.80 -0.79 -0.39
N GLY A 206 14.88 -0.12 0.03
CA GLY A 206 16.01 0.33 -0.80
C GLY A 206 17.06 -0.74 -1.07
#